data_AF-A0A0Q6F905-F1
#
_entry.id   AF-A0A0Q6F905-F1
#
_cell.length_a   1.000
_cell.length_b   1.000
_cell.length_c   1.000
_cell.angle_alpha   90.00
_cell.angle_beta   90.00
_cell.angle_gamma   90.00
#
_symmetry.space_group_name_H-M   'P 1'
#
loop_
_entity.id
_entity.type
_entity.pdbx_description
1 polymer ?
#
loop_
_entity_poly.entity_id
_entity_poly.type
_entity_poly.pdbx_seq_one_letter_code
_entity_poly.pdbx_strand_id
1 'polypeptide(L)'
;MTQIAKFVARWGSSAATVAPHPLIAGAARSIEGGLWLADYDDPVETTCDAPRTPGELRAAVLTERGRAGTEMHPIVERASAYADGFPKDKVENWDNLVRIPTYRHPEVSGWYMVRRERFGGLSARQYLRGKTWEERHAVGLEALKEFEVLR
;
A
#
# COMPACT_ATOMS: atom_id res chain seq x y z
N MET A 1 3.81 -17.24 -14.73
CA MET A 1 4.78 -17.27 -15.85
C MET A 1 6.05 -16.45 -15.58
N THR A 2 5.97 -15.34 -14.84
CA THR A 2 7.07 -14.38 -14.62
C THR A 2 8.31 -14.96 -13.90
N GLN A 3 8.14 -15.89 -12.97
CA GLN A 3 9.26 -16.49 -12.22
C GLN A 3 10.18 -17.36 -13.10
N ILE A 4 9.60 -18.16 -13.99
CA ILE A 4 10.38 -18.99 -14.95
C ILE A 4 11.09 -18.07 -15.96
N ALA A 5 10.40 -17.03 -16.44
CA ALA A 5 11.00 -16.06 -17.35
C ALA A 5 12.18 -15.31 -16.71
N LYS A 6 12.07 -14.88 -15.45
CA LYS A 6 13.18 -14.26 -14.71
C LYS A 6 14.34 -15.22 -14.47
N PHE A 7 14.04 -16.48 -14.10
CA PHE A 7 15.07 -17.49 -13.92
C PHE A 7 15.87 -17.71 -15.22
N VAL A 8 15.17 -17.85 -16.35
CA VAL A 8 15.79 -18.01 -17.67
C VAL A 8 16.56 -16.75 -18.07
N ALA A 9 16.03 -15.55 -17.82
CA ALA A 9 16.71 -14.29 -18.14
C ALA A 9 17.97 -14.09 -17.29
N ARG A 10 17.92 -14.38 -15.99
CA ARG A 10 19.08 -14.35 -15.09
C ARG A 10 20.13 -15.39 -15.46
N TRP A 11 19.71 -16.60 -15.85
CA TRP A 11 20.62 -17.62 -16.35
C TRP A 11 21.29 -17.17 -17.66
N GLY A 12 20.51 -16.64 -18.61
CA GLY A 12 21.01 -16.10 -19.87
C GLY A 12 21.96 -14.91 -19.69
N SER A 13 21.67 -14.00 -18.77
CA SER A 13 22.54 -12.87 -18.44
C SER A 13 23.85 -13.33 -17.79
N SER A 14 23.78 -14.35 -16.93
CA SER A 14 24.96 -14.96 -16.29
C SER A 14 25.81 -15.74 -17.29
N ALA A 15 25.21 -16.53 -18.19
CA ALA A 15 25.93 -17.21 -19.28
C ALA A 15 26.60 -16.22 -20.25
N ALA A 16 25.97 -15.06 -20.47
CA ALA A 16 26.53 -13.93 -21.20
C ALA A 16 27.65 -13.18 -20.44
N THR A 17 28.19 -13.71 -19.34
CA THR A 17 29.44 -13.19 -18.74
C THR A 17 30.66 -14.06 -19.05
N VAL A 18 30.45 -15.26 -19.60
CA VAL A 18 31.52 -16.24 -19.83
C VAL A 18 32.27 -16.01 -21.16
N ALA A 19 31.62 -15.41 -22.17
CA ALA A 19 32.23 -14.65 -23.29
C ALA A 19 31.17 -14.23 -24.34
N PRO A 20 30.66 -12.98 -24.32
CA PRO A 20 29.92 -12.50 -25.49
C PRO A 20 30.26 -11.07 -25.92
N HIS A 21 29.89 -10.78 -27.16
CA HIS A 21 29.86 -9.44 -27.72
C HIS A 21 29.07 -8.49 -26.78
N PRO A 22 29.57 -7.28 -26.46
CA PRO A 22 29.00 -6.39 -25.44
C PRO A 22 27.52 -6.04 -25.69
N LEU A 23 27.09 -5.99 -26.96
CA LEU A 23 25.68 -5.78 -27.31
C LEU A 23 24.75 -6.90 -26.83
N ILE A 24 25.20 -8.16 -26.87
CA ILE A 24 24.40 -9.32 -26.44
C ILE A 24 24.28 -9.32 -24.91
N ALA A 25 25.37 -9.07 -24.19
CA ALA A 25 25.34 -8.93 -22.74
C ALA A 25 24.45 -7.75 -22.30
N GLY A 26 24.52 -6.62 -23.01
CA GLY A 26 23.64 -5.47 -22.77
C GLY A 26 22.16 -5.81 -22.97
N ALA A 27 21.81 -6.42 -24.10
CA ALA A 27 20.44 -6.82 -24.40
C ALA A 27 19.87 -7.81 -23.36
N ALA A 28 20.65 -8.83 -22.95
CA ALA A 28 20.22 -9.80 -21.94
C ALA A 28 19.93 -9.15 -20.58
N ARG A 29 20.79 -8.21 -20.13
CA ARG A 29 20.57 -7.46 -18.89
C ARG A 29 19.33 -6.56 -18.97
N SER A 30 19.08 -5.93 -20.11
CA SER A 30 17.89 -5.10 -20.30
C SER A 30 16.59 -5.93 -20.26
N ILE A 31 16.59 -7.14 -20.85
CA ILE A 31 15.45 -8.06 -20.78
C ILE A 31 15.23 -8.54 -19.34
N GLU A 32 16.29 -8.94 -18.63
CA GLU A 32 16.20 -9.31 -17.22
C GLU A 32 15.63 -8.15 -16.39
N GLY A 33 16.20 -6.94 -16.55
CA GLY A 33 15.73 -5.74 -15.88
C GLY A 33 14.26 -5.44 -16.14
N GLY A 34 13.81 -5.53 -17.39
CA GLY A 34 12.40 -5.36 -17.76
C GLY A 34 11.48 -6.38 -17.09
N LEU A 35 11.91 -7.64 -16.99
CA LEU A 35 11.14 -8.69 -16.30
C LEU A 35 11.05 -8.45 -14.78
N TRP A 36 12.07 -7.86 -14.17
CA TRP A 36 12.01 -7.43 -12.76
C TRP A 36 11.10 -6.22 -12.59
N LEU A 37 11.15 -5.26 -13.50
CA LEU A 37 10.26 -4.08 -13.46
C LEU A 37 8.78 -4.45 -13.60
N ALA A 38 8.46 -5.52 -14.33
CA ALA A 38 7.10 -6.00 -14.51
C ALA A 38 6.39 -6.38 -13.19
N ASP A 39 7.10 -6.69 -12.10
CA ASP A 39 6.47 -6.94 -10.79
C ASP A 39 5.89 -5.67 -10.14
N TYR A 40 6.34 -4.51 -10.60
CA TYR A 40 5.93 -3.21 -10.08
C TYR A 40 4.81 -2.57 -10.89
N ASP A 41 4.36 -3.22 -11.97
CA ASP A 41 3.31 -2.69 -12.85
C ASP A 41 1.99 -2.50 -12.10
N ASP A 42 1.47 -3.56 -11.45
CA ASP A 42 0.19 -3.47 -10.71
C ASP A 42 0.24 -2.43 -9.56
N PRO A 43 1.27 -2.39 -8.68
CA PRO A 43 1.38 -1.35 -7.66
C PRO A 43 1.46 0.08 -8.22
N VAL A 44 2.13 0.28 -9.36
CA VAL A 44 2.21 1.60 -10.01
C VAL A 44 0.86 1.99 -10.61
N GLU A 45 0.25 1.09 -11.38
CA GLU A 45 -1.05 1.33 -12.01
C GLU A 45 -2.12 1.67 -10.97
N THR A 46 -2.25 0.84 -9.94
CA THR A 46 -3.23 1.05 -8.86
C THR A 46 -3.02 2.34 -8.09
N THR A 47 -1.79 2.85 -7.99
CA THR A 47 -1.49 4.14 -7.34
C THR A 47 -1.95 5.33 -8.17
N CYS A 48 -2.10 5.14 -9.48
CA CYS A 48 -2.63 6.13 -10.43
C CYS A 48 -4.16 6.03 -10.60
N ASP A 49 -4.83 5.06 -9.97
CA ASP A 49 -6.30 4.99 -9.93
C ASP A 49 -6.87 6.31 -9.37
N ALA A 50 -8.00 6.76 -9.93
CA ALA A 50 -8.70 7.90 -9.37
C ALA A 50 -9.19 7.64 -7.93
N PRO A 51 -9.24 8.67 -7.07
CA PRO A 51 -9.78 8.54 -5.71
C PRO A 51 -11.20 8.01 -5.72
N ARG A 52 -11.50 7.14 -4.75
CA ARG A 52 -12.78 6.46 -4.62
C ARG A 52 -13.57 6.98 -3.42
N THR A 53 -14.87 6.78 -3.42
CA THR A 53 -15.72 7.09 -2.27
C THR A 53 -15.47 6.11 -1.12
N PRO A 54 -15.88 6.43 0.13
CA PRO A 54 -15.73 5.49 1.24
C PRO A 54 -16.45 4.15 1.01
N GLY A 55 -17.61 4.18 0.34
CA GLY A 55 -18.37 2.98 0.02
C GLY A 55 -17.68 2.09 -1.00
N GLU A 56 -17.09 2.69 -2.05
CA GLU A 56 -16.33 1.96 -3.06
C GLU A 56 -15.08 1.29 -2.47
N LEU A 57 -14.32 2.01 -1.62
CA LEU A 57 -13.13 1.46 -0.95
C LEU A 57 -13.46 0.30 0.00
N ARG A 58 -14.59 0.38 0.71
CA ARG A 58 -15.08 -0.72 1.56
C ARG A 58 -15.57 -1.90 0.73
N ALA A 59 -16.35 -1.66 -0.32
CA ALA A 59 -16.82 -2.73 -1.21
C ALA A 59 -15.64 -3.49 -1.85
N ALA A 60 -14.59 -2.76 -2.25
CA ALA A 60 -13.36 -3.32 -2.82
C ALA A 60 -12.68 -4.34 -1.90
N VAL A 61 -12.84 -4.25 -0.58
CA VAL A 61 -12.30 -5.25 0.35
C VAL A 61 -12.81 -6.67 0.01
N LEU A 62 -14.09 -6.78 -0.38
CA LEU A 62 -14.73 -8.04 -0.75
C LEU A 62 -14.60 -8.32 -2.25
N THR A 63 -14.82 -7.32 -3.10
CA THR A 63 -14.89 -7.51 -4.56
C THR A 63 -13.51 -7.62 -5.23
N GLU A 64 -12.45 -7.08 -4.61
CA GLU A 64 -11.09 -7.02 -5.18
C GLU A 64 -10.05 -7.78 -4.33
N ARG A 65 -10.46 -8.83 -3.59
CA ARG A 65 -9.59 -9.57 -2.66
C ARG A 65 -8.30 -10.14 -3.29
N GLY A 66 -8.28 -10.33 -4.61
CA GLY A 66 -7.13 -10.82 -5.38
C GLY A 66 -6.54 -9.81 -6.35
N ARG A 67 -6.94 -8.53 -6.32
CA ARG A 67 -6.40 -7.52 -7.23
C ARG A 67 -4.95 -7.21 -6.82
N ALA A 68 -4.01 -7.55 -7.68
CA ALA A 68 -2.60 -7.22 -7.51
C ALA A 68 -2.41 -5.70 -7.40
N GLY A 69 -1.35 -5.27 -6.71
CA GLY A 69 -1.10 -3.85 -6.46
C GLY A 69 -1.98 -3.23 -5.36
N THR A 70 -2.89 -3.96 -4.71
CA THR A 70 -3.72 -3.42 -3.63
C THR A 70 -3.61 -4.20 -2.31
N GLU A 71 -3.84 -3.52 -1.18
CA GLU A 71 -3.78 -4.06 0.17
C GLU A 71 -4.98 -3.61 1.02
N MET A 72 -5.31 -4.38 2.06
CA MET A 72 -6.31 -3.96 3.05
C MET A 72 -5.67 -3.05 4.08
N HIS A 73 -6.28 -1.89 4.30
CA HIS A 73 -5.88 -0.93 5.31
C HIS A 73 -7.01 -0.69 6.30
N PRO A 74 -6.75 -0.75 7.61
CA PRO A 74 -7.73 -0.33 8.60
C PRO A 74 -7.82 1.20 8.66
N ILE A 75 -9.02 1.77 8.58
CA ILE A 75 -9.25 3.23 8.69
C ILE A 75 -8.74 3.73 10.05
N VAL A 76 -9.13 3.03 11.12
CA VAL A 76 -8.63 3.23 12.48
C VAL A 76 -7.51 2.24 12.76
N GLU A 77 -6.34 2.76 13.14
CA GLU A 77 -5.16 1.95 13.46
C GLU A 77 -5.44 0.94 14.59
N ARG A 78 -5.28 -0.35 14.29
CA ARG A 78 -5.58 -1.46 15.23
C ARG A 78 -4.78 -1.37 16.54
N ALA A 79 -3.47 -1.20 16.46
CA ALA A 79 -2.61 -1.21 17.64
C ALA A 79 -2.96 -0.06 18.61
N SER A 80 -3.20 1.14 18.08
CA SER A 80 -3.63 2.30 18.86
C SER A 80 -5.04 2.14 19.44
N ALA A 81 -5.97 1.55 18.69
CA ALA A 81 -7.31 1.29 19.21
C ALA A 81 -7.32 0.21 20.31
N TYR A 82 -6.56 -0.87 20.14
CA TYR A 82 -6.44 -1.90 21.16
C TYR A 82 -5.78 -1.38 22.43
N ALA A 83 -4.74 -0.55 22.31
CA ALA A 83 -4.09 0.08 23.46
C ALA A 83 -5.05 0.94 24.29
N ASP A 84 -6.05 1.54 23.64
CA ASP A 84 -7.08 2.37 24.29
C ASP A 84 -8.33 1.58 24.71
N GLY A 85 -8.31 0.24 24.61
CA GLY A 85 -9.36 -0.63 25.13
C GLY A 85 -10.57 -0.79 24.21
N PHE A 86 -10.49 -0.44 22.92
CA PHE A 86 -11.56 -0.72 21.97
C PHE A 86 -11.70 -2.25 21.74
N PRO A 87 -12.94 -2.77 21.69
CA PRO A 87 -13.16 -4.20 21.59
C PRO A 87 -12.85 -4.72 20.17
N LYS A 88 -12.47 -5.99 20.09
CA LYS A 88 -12.02 -6.66 18.86
C LYS A 88 -13.04 -6.62 17.74
N ASP A 89 -14.32 -6.82 18.05
CA ASP A 89 -15.44 -6.77 17.11
C ASP A 89 -15.60 -5.39 16.45
N LYS A 90 -15.16 -4.32 17.12
CA LYS A 90 -15.10 -2.97 16.58
C LYS A 90 -13.83 -2.72 15.78
N VAL A 91 -12.67 -3.17 16.28
CA VAL A 91 -11.36 -2.97 15.64
C VAL A 91 -11.19 -3.77 14.34
N GLU A 92 -11.69 -5.00 14.33
CA GLU A 92 -11.61 -5.92 13.18
C GLU A 92 -12.87 -5.93 12.32
N ASN A 93 -13.80 -5.00 12.57
CA ASN A 93 -15.01 -4.87 11.77
C ASN A 93 -14.69 -4.57 10.30
N TRP A 94 -15.48 -5.12 9.38
CA TRP A 94 -15.43 -4.79 7.95
C TRP A 94 -15.62 -3.29 7.69
N ASP A 95 -16.41 -2.60 8.49
CA ASP A 95 -16.62 -1.15 8.39
C ASP A 95 -15.35 -0.35 8.66
N ASN A 96 -14.39 -0.94 9.38
CA ASN A 96 -13.07 -0.36 9.63
C ASN A 96 -12.05 -0.70 8.54
N LEU A 97 -12.39 -1.46 7.50
CA LEU A 97 -11.45 -1.91 6.47
C LEU A 97 -11.73 -1.25 5.13
N VAL A 98 -10.67 -0.80 4.47
CA VAL A 98 -10.69 -0.34 3.08
C VAL A 98 -9.61 -1.04 2.28
N ARG A 99 -9.80 -1.18 0.97
CA ARG A 99 -8.75 -1.65 0.07
C ARG A 99 -8.12 -0.48 -0.66
N ILE A 100 -6.80 -0.34 -0.55
CA ILE A 100 -6.04 0.80 -1.06
C ILE A 100 -4.83 0.33 -1.86
N PRO A 101 -4.20 1.18 -2.69
CA PRO A 101 -2.99 0.80 -3.42
C PRO A 101 -1.82 0.47 -2.47
N THR A 102 -0.98 -0.48 -2.89
CA THR A 102 0.14 -1.00 -2.09
C THR A 102 1.12 0.11 -1.71
N TYR A 103 1.42 1.03 -2.63
CA TYR A 103 2.33 2.12 -2.34
C TYR A 103 1.72 3.23 -1.49
N ARG A 104 0.38 3.36 -1.45
CA ARG A 104 -0.31 4.30 -0.56
C ARG A 104 -0.39 3.78 0.87
N HIS A 105 -0.37 2.46 1.07
CA HIS A 105 -0.46 1.85 2.40
C HIS A 105 0.62 2.32 3.41
N PRO A 106 1.94 2.29 3.08
CA PRO A 106 2.97 2.80 3.98
C PRO A 106 2.93 4.32 4.13
N GLU A 107 2.48 5.07 3.12
CA GLU A 107 2.34 6.52 3.19
C GLU A 107 1.27 6.94 4.21
N VAL A 108 0.07 6.34 4.10
CA VAL A 108 -1.04 6.54 5.04
C VAL A 108 -0.64 6.08 6.45
N SER A 109 0.03 4.93 6.57
CA SER A 109 0.53 4.45 7.87
C SER A 109 1.58 5.39 8.47
N GLY A 110 2.48 5.92 7.64
CA GLY A 110 3.53 6.86 8.00
C GLY A 110 2.98 8.20 8.48
N TRP A 111 1.89 8.67 7.85
CA TRP A 111 1.22 9.93 8.19
C TRP A 111 0.82 10.03 9.66
N TYR A 112 0.45 8.90 10.30
CA TYR A 112 0.08 8.87 11.71
C TYR A 112 1.24 9.16 12.67
N MET A 113 2.48 9.04 12.20
CA MET A 113 3.70 9.22 12.99
C MET A 113 4.26 10.64 12.88
N VAL A 114 3.83 11.42 11.88
CA VAL A 114 4.32 12.78 11.64
C VAL A 114 3.63 13.78 12.57
N ARG A 115 4.42 14.62 13.24
CA ARG A 115 3.95 15.73 14.08
C ARG A 115 3.33 16.84 13.22
N ARG A 116 2.17 17.36 13.62
CA ARG A 116 1.45 18.39 12.85
C ARG A 116 0.85 19.44 13.77
N GLU A 117 0.86 20.70 13.32
CA GLU A 117 0.34 21.82 14.11
C GLU A 117 -1.15 21.67 14.42
N ARG A 118 -1.95 21.14 13.48
CA ARG A 118 -3.38 20.85 13.69
C ARG A 118 -3.68 19.92 14.86
N PHE A 119 -2.68 19.17 15.34
CA PHE A 119 -2.76 18.27 16.48
C PHE A 119 -2.04 18.85 17.72
N GLY A 120 -1.86 20.16 17.80
CA GLY A 120 -1.10 20.82 18.88
C GLY A 120 0.38 20.41 18.87
N GLY A 121 0.93 20.23 17.67
CA GLY A 121 2.29 19.73 17.47
C GLY A 121 2.46 18.23 17.72
N LEU A 122 1.44 17.48 18.14
CA LEU A 122 1.53 16.02 18.31
C LEU A 122 1.46 15.28 16.96
N SER A 123 1.86 14.01 16.94
CA SER A 123 1.48 13.14 15.83
C SER A 123 0.01 12.75 15.92
N ALA A 124 -0.63 12.39 14.80
CA ALA A 124 -2.02 11.94 14.83
C ALA A 124 -2.22 10.76 15.80
N ARG A 125 -1.28 9.80 15.83
CA ARG A 125 -1.31 8.67 16.77
C ARG A 125 -1.30 9.13 18.23
N GLN A 126 -0.53 10.17 18.56
CA GLN A 126 -0.48 10.72 19.92
C GLN A 126 -1.76 11.49 20.26
N TYR A 127 -2.24 12.32 19.32
CA TYR A 127 -3.46 13.11 19.46
C TYR A 127 -4.70 12.25 19.69
N LEU A 128 -4.78 11.10 19.02
CA LEU A 128 -5.92 10.19 19.08
C LEU A 128 -6.02 9.36 20.36
N ARG A 129 -5.02 9.43 21.26
CA ARG A 129 -5.07 8.73 22.55
C ARG A 129 -6.23 9.25 23.41
N GLY A 130 -7.02 8.33 23.96
CA GLY A 130 -8.22 8.62 24.73
C GLY A 130 -9.39 9.18 23.90
N LYS A 131 -9.24 9.33 22.58
CA LYS A 131 -10.32 9.85 21.71
C LYS A 131 -11.34 8.77 21.35
N THR A 132 -12.53 9.24 21.00
CA THR A 132 -13.64 8.35 20.59
C THR A 132 -13.32 7.63 19.30
N TRP A 133 -14.08 6.56 19.04
CA TRP A 133 -13.94 5.82 17.79
C TRP A 133 -14.27 6.69 16.57
N GLU A 134 -15.29 7.51 16.70
CA GLU A 134 -15.80 8.39 15.65
C GLU A 134 -14.73 9.43 15.26
N GLU A 135 -14.02 9.98 16.24
CA GLU A 135 -12.91 10.91 15.99
C GLU A 135 -11.71 10.20 15.33
N ARG A 136 -11.35 9.00 15.79
CA ARG A 136 -10.32 8.17 15.15
C ARG A 136 -10.67 7.85 13.70
N HIS A 137 -11.92 7.49 13.45
CA HIS A 137 -12.42 7.16 12.13
C HIS A 137 -12.42 8.39 11.22
N ALA A 138 -12.85 9.55 11.70
CA ALA A 138 -12.79 10.81 10.96
C ALA A 138 -11.35 11.16 10.54
N VAL A 139 -10.40 11.10 11.48
CA VAL A 139 -8.98 11.36 11.21
C VAL A 139 -8.39 10.34 10.23
N GLY A 140 -8.82 9.07 10.27
CA GLY A 140 -8.42 8.06 9.30
C GLY A 140 -8.93 8.32 7.89
N LEU A 141 -10.18 8.80 7.75
CA LEU A 141 -10.70 9.23 6.46
C LEU A 141 -9.95 10.46 5.92
N GLU A 142 -9.56 11.40 6.79
CA GLU A 142 -8.73 12.55 6.39
C GLU A 142 -7.36 12.11 5.87
N ALA A 143 -6.71 11.14 6.51
CA ALA A 143 -5.45 10.59 6.03
C ALA A 143 -5.60 10.00 4.62
N LEU A 144 -6.66 9.22 4.37
CA LEU A 144 -6.94 8.65 3.05
C LEU A 144 -7.22 9.73 1.99
N LYS A 145 -7.85 10.84 2.37
CA LYS A 145 -8.06 12.00 1.47
C LYS A 145 -6.76 12.72 1.14
N GLU A 146 -5.87 12.89 2.12
CA GLU A 146 -4.59 13.58 1.93
C GLU A 146 -3.68 12.86 0.92
N PHE A 147 -3.81 11.54 0.78
CA PHE A 147 -3.09 10.74 -0.22
C PHE A 147 -3.90 10.44 -1.48
N GLU A 148 -5.00 11.16 -1.72
CA GLU A 148 -5.85 11.03 -2.91
C GLU A 148 -6.35 9.59 -3.15
N VAL A 149 -6.48 8.81 -2.08
CA VAL A 149 -7.13 7.47 -2.12
C VAL A 149 -8.64 7.63 -2.01
N LEU A 150 -9.07 8.61 -1.21
CA LEU A 150 -10.46 8.90 -0.90
C LEU A 150 -10.88 10.27 -1.47
N ARG A 151 -12.04 10.32 -2.13
CA ARG A 151 -12.76 11.57 -2.48
C ARG A 151 -13.88 11.85 -1.48
#